data_AF-A0A6J5V5R4-F1
#
_entry.id   AF-A0A6J5V5R4-F1
#
_cell.length_a   1.000
_cell.length_b   1.000
_cell.length_c   1.000
_cell.angle_alpha   90.00
_cell.angle_beta   90.00
_cell.angle_gamma   90.00
#
_symmetry.space_group_name_H-M   'P 1'
#
loop_
_entity.id
_entity.type
_entity.pdbx_description
1 polymer ?
#
loop_
_entity_poly.entity_id
_entity_poly.type
_entity_poly.pdbx_seq_one_letter_code
_entity_poly.pdbx_strand_id
1 'polypeptide(L)'
;MDLFEPDGNGANGVNGANGANGVNGADGVNEADGVNGAGHALPPPPPVIPPDVVPLRPEADSIPEPVKKKNVRVPIARRGLGTKGTKIPLVTNHFKVNVTNIDGYFFHYSVSVSYEDGRPLDGKGAGRRIIDRVHETYHSELGGKDFAYDGEKSLFTVGSLPRNKLEFAVVLEDMPSNRNNGNASPDGHGSPNENDRKRLRRPNRSKTFNVEISYAAKIPMKAIGDALRGQESENSQEALRVLDIILRQHASKQGCLLVRQSFFHNDPKNFADVGGGVLGCRGFHSSFRTTQGGLSLNIDVSTTMIIQPGPVVDFLIANQNVRDPFSLDWMKAKRTLKNLRVKTSPSNLEYKITGLSEKPCREQTFTLRNKHAKDGEDGEIEVTVYDYFVNHRNIQLRYSADLPCINVGKPKRPTYIPLELCSLVSLQRYTKALSTLQRASLVEKSRQKPQERMSVLSNALKINNYDAEPMLRSCGVSISSGFTQVEGRVLPAPRVRAMFSFMSLYGC
;
A
#
# COMPACT_ATOMS: atom_id res chain seq x y z
N MET A 1 47.72 17.90 -22.72
CA MET A 1 48.76 17.49 -21.76
C MET A 1 48.06 17.15 -20.46
N ASP A 2 47.18 16.14 -20.43
CA ASP A 2 47.50 14.69 -20.54
C ASP A 2 48.42 14.27 -19.38
N LEU A 3 48.19 13.21 -18.61
CA LEU A 3 47.18 12.15 -18.61
C LEU A 3 47.44 11.33 -17.32
N PHE A 4 46.46 10.52 -16.93
CA PHE A 4 46.52 9.29 -16.13
C PHE A 4 45.76 9.25 -14.78
N GLU A 5 44.73 8.42 -14.83
CA GLU A 5 43.84 7.88 -13.80
C GLU A 5 44.58 7.05 -12.74
N PRO A 6 43.87 6.68 -11.65
CA PRO A 6 43.83 5.25 -11.34
C PRO A 6 42.42 4.70 -11.20
N ASP A 7 42.27 3.52 -11.80
CA ASP A 7 41.16 2.59 -11.77
C ASP A 7 40.63 2.24 -10.38
N GLY A 8 39.33 2.02 -10.35
CA GLY A 8 38.58 1.57 -9.20
C GLY A 8 38.79 0.09 -8.85
N ASN A 9 38.43 -0.24 -7.61
CA ASN A 9 38.09 -1.61 -7.27
C ASN A 9 37.00 -1.67 -6.19
N GLY A 10 36.07 -2.60 -6.41
CA GLY A 10 34.75 -2.66 -5.80
C GLY A 10 34.71 -2.78 -4.28
N ALA A 11 33.83 -1.99 -3.67
CA ALA A 11 33.30 -2.28 -2.34
C ALA A 11 32.25 -3.38 -2.46
N ASN A 12 32.57 -4.55 -1.89
CA ASN A 12 31.70 -5.71 -1.75
C ASN A 12 30.39 -5.34 -1.04
N GLY A 13 29.31 -5.20 -1.82
CA GLY A 13 27.94 -5.26 -1.34
C GLY A 13 27.60 -6.70 -0.98
N VAL A 14 27.30 -6.94 0.29
CA VAL A 14 26.92 -8.28 0.76
C VAL A 14 25.51 -8.60 0.26
N ASN A 15 25.43 -9.68 -0.50
CA ASN A 15 24.24 -10.29 -1.04
C ASN A 15 23.16 -10.55 0.03
N GLY A 16 22.02 -9.88 -0.09
CA GLY A 16 20.75 -10.38 0.44
C GLY A 16 20.24 -11.48 -0.48
N ALA A 17 20.37 -12.73 -0.06
CA ALA A 17 19.86 -13.87 -0.79
C ALA A 17 18.33 -13.87 -0.79
N ASN A 18 17.76 -13.80 -2.00
CA ASN A 18 16.39 -14.19 -2.33
C ASN A 18 16.30 -15.71 -2.54
N GLY A 19 15.10 -16.25 -2.29
CA GLY A 19 14.59 -17.49 -2.89
C GLY A 19 13.73 -18.29 -1.91
N ALA A 20 12.50 -18.71 -2.22
CA ALA A 20 11.71 -18.62 -3.43
C ALA A 20 10.25 -19.01 -3.12
N ASN A 21 9.29 -18.38 -3.81
CA ASN A 21 8.20 -19.07 -4.52
C ASN A 21 7.46 -18.02 -5.35
N GLY A 22 7.73 -18.05 -6.66
CA GLY A 22 6.98 -17.31 -7.67
C GLY A 22 5.79 -18.12 -8.17
N VAL A 23 4.78 -17.40 -8.64
CA VAL A 23 3.81 -17.90 -9.62
C VAL A 23 3.63 -16.82 -10.68
N ASN A 24 3.73 -17.26 -11.93
CA ASN A 24 3.73 -16.49 -13.16
C ASN A 24 2.36 -15.88 -13.48
N GLY A 25 2.39 -14.76 -14.19
CA GLY A 25 1.24 -14.18 -14.88
C GLY A 25 1.76 -13.18 -15.90
N ALA A 26 2.07 -13.66 -17.11
CA ALA A 26 2.42 -12.84 -18.26
C ALA A 26 1.17 -12.74 -19.14
N ASP A 27 0.57 -11.54 -19.19
CA ASP A 27 -0.40 -11.18 -20.22
C ASP A 27 0.32 -10.27 -21.22
N GLY A 28 0.57 -10.81 -22.42
CA GLY A 28 1.05 -10.08 -23.57
C GLY A 28 -0.05 -9.18 -24.15
N VAL A 29 0.29 -7.93 -24.42
CA VAL A 29 -0.53 -7.03 -25.23
C VAL A 29 0.06 -6.99 -26.63
N ASN A 30 -0.79 -7.32 -27.60
CA ASN A 30 -0.55 -7.23 -29.03
C ASN A 30 -0.34 -5.77 -29.45
N GLU A 31 0.73 -5.49 -30.18
CA GLU A 31 0.78 -4.39 -31.14
C GLU A 31 1.12 -4.97 -32.50
N ALA A 32 0.22 -4.71 -33.45
CA ALA A 32 0.32 -5.07 -34.84
C ALA A 32 0.93 -3.90 -35.61
N ASP A 33 1.98 -4.15 -36.37
CA ASP A 33 2.36 -3.37 -37.54
C ASP A 33 2.95 -4.34 -38.55
N GLY A 34 2.33 -4.40 -39.73
CA GLY A 34 2.73 -5.28 -40.82
C GLY A 34 3.59 -4.56 -41.84
N VAL A 35 4.61 -5.25 -42.38
CA VAL A 35 5.06 -5.11 -43.77
C VAL A 35 5.59 -6.46 -44.28
N ASN A 36 5.18 -6.77 -45.51
CA ASN A 36 5.40 -7.89 -46.42
C ASN A 36 6.80 -8.55 -46.50
N GLY A 37 6.80 -9.86 -46.82
CA GLY A 37 7.67 -10.40 -47.88
C GLY A 37 8.36 -11.76 -47.64
N ALA A 38 7.99 -12.74 -48.46
CA ALA A 38 8.75 -13.93 -48.90
C ALA A 38 8.85 -15.20 -48.02
N GLY A 39 8.01 -16.20 -48.38
CA GLY A 39 8.40 -17.57 -48.71
C GLY A 39 9.02 -18.49 -47.64
N HIS A 40 8.22 -19.39 -47.05
CA HIS A 40 8.71 -20.68 -46.53
C HIS A 40 7.69 -21.80 -46.72
N ALA A 41 8.16 -22.93 -47.25
CA ALA A 41 7.41 -24.12 -47.62
C ALA A 41 6.86 -24.89 -46.40
N LEU A 42 5.72 -25.57 -46.57
CA LEU A 42 5.12 -26.48 -45.58
C LEU A 42 5.98 -27.76 -45.42
N PRO A 43 6.08 -28.34 -44.21
CA PRO A 43 6.75 -29.62 -44.00
C PRO A 43 5.90 -30.80 -44.55
N PRO A 44 6.53 -31.92 -44.96
CA PRO A 44 5.83 -33.07 -45.54
C PRO A 44 4.99 -33.82 -44.48
N PRO A 45 3.95 -34.56 -44.89
CA PRO A 45 3.10 -35.30 -43.96
C PRO A 45 3.85 -36.51 -43.34
N PRO A 46 3.44 -36.95 -42.13
CA PRO A 46 4.06 -38.07 -41.43
C PRO A 46 3.79 -39.43 -42.12
N PRO A 47 4.66 -40.44 -41.91
CA PRO A 47 4.58 -41.73 -42.60
C PRO A 47 3.37 -42.57 -42.19
N VAL A 48 2.86 -43.35 -43.15
CA VAL A 48 1.74 -44.29 -43.01
C VAL A 48 2.14 -45.46 -42.10
N ILE A 49 1.33 -45.73 -41.08
CA ILE A 49 1.50 -46.84 -40.12
C ILE A 49 1.11 -48.17 -40.83
N PRO A 50 1.90 -49.26 -40.73
CA PRO A 50 1.55 -50.56 -41.32
C PRO A 50 0.28 -51.18 -40.71
N PRO A 51 -0.43 -52.09 -41.42
CA PRO A 51 -1.80 -52.50 -41.07
C PRO A 51 -1.99 -53.38 -39.83
N ASP A 52 -0.93 -53.78 -39.12
CA ASP A 52 -1.00 -54.83 -38.08
C ASP A 52 -0.80 -54.33 -36.64
N VAL A 53 -1.17 -53.08 -36.34
CA VAL A 53 -1.20 -52.59 -34.95
C VAL A 53 -2.63 -52.57 -34.43
N VAL A 54 -3.01 -53.62 -33.70
CA VAL A 54 -4.28 -53.69 -32.95
C VAL A 54 -4.18 -52.78 -31.72
N PRO A 55 -5.05 -51.76 -31.55
CA PRO A 55 -5.06 -50.93 -30.35
C PRO A 55 -5.59 -51.71 -29.14
N LEU A 56 -4.77 -51.83 -28.09
CA LEU A 56 -5.22 -52.33 -26.79
C LEU A 56 -6.17 -51.31 -26.14
N ARG A 57 -7.42 -51.74 -25.89
CA ARG A 57 -8.41 -51.01 -25.10
C ARG A 57 -7.93 -50.96 -23.63
N PRO A 58 -7.98 -49.80 -22.95
CA PRO A 58 -7.68 -49.75 -21.53
C PRO A 58 -8.87 -50.29 -20.74
N GLU A 59 -8.70 -51.45 -20.11
CA GLU A 59 -9.58 -51.90 -19.03
C GLU A 59 -9.35 -51.02 -17.80
N ALA A 60 -10.46 -50.59 -17.20
CA ALA A 60 -10.49 -49.90 -15.94
C ALA A 60 -10.27 -50.92 -14.82
N ASP A 61 -9.19 -50.76 -14.05
CA ASP A 61 -9.21 -50.98 -12.60
C ASP A 61 -8.00 -50.34 -11.91
N SER A 62 -8.27 -49.93 -10.68
CA SER A 62 -7.56 -49.02 -9.79
C SER A 62 -6.14 -49.40 -9.36
N ILE A 63 -5.18 -48.47 -9.52
CA ILE A 63 -4.21 -48.07 -8.48
C ILE A 63 -3.86 -46.57 -8.70
N PRO A 64 -4.08 -45.66 -7.75
CA PRO A 64 -3.54 -44.30 -7.88
C PRO A 64 -2.02 -44.39 -7.71
N GLU A 65 -1.26 -44.03 -8.75
CA GLU A 65 0.17 -43.80 -8.62
C GLU A 65 0.42 -42.86 -7.43
N PRO A 66 1.39 -43.17 -6.54
CA PRO A 66 1.66 -42.31 -5.41
C PRO A 66 2.16 -40.98 -5.95
N VAL A 67 1.36 -39.93 -5.75
CA VAL A 67 1.76 -38.53 -5.91
C VAL A 67 3.13 -38.39 -5.28
N LYS A 68 4.17 -38.21 -6.09
CA LYS A 68 5.55 -38.01 -5.61
C LYS A 68 5.51 -36.85 -4.62
N LYS A 69 5.52 -37.16 -3.32
CA LYS A 69 5.56 -36.17 -2.25
C LYS A 69 6.74 -35.27 -2.56
N LYS A 70 6.49 -33.99 -2.86
CA LYS A 70 7.55 -32.97 -2.91
C LYS A 70 8.33 -33.11 -1.61
N ASN A 71 9.62 -33.40 -1.69
CA ASN A 71 10.48 -33.49 -0.51
C ASN A 71 10.38 -32.15 0.24
N VAL A 72 9.64 -32.15 1.36
CA VAL A 72 9.47 -30.97 2.21
C VAL A 72 10.83 -30.74 2.86
N ARG A 73 11.59 -29.78 2.32
CA ARG A 73 12.84 -29.34 2.93
C ARG A 73 12.49 -28.63 4.23
N VAL A 74 12.77 -29.28 5.36
CA VAL A 74 12.61 -28.68 6.68
C VAL A 74 13.92 -27.98 7.09
N PRO A 75 13.84 -26.86 7.83
CA PRO A 75 15.02 -26.24 8.42
C PRO A 75 15.81 -27.24 9.28
N ILE A 76 17.14 -27.24 9.17
CA ILE A 76 18.01 -28.07 10.01
C ILE A 76 18.09 -27.43 11.40
N ALA A 77 17.83 -28.23 12.45
CA ALA A 77 18.00 -27.77 13.83
C ALA A 77 19.44 -27.33 14.10
N ARG A 78 19.59 -26.21 14.83
CA ARG A 78 20.90 -25.68 15.22
C ARG A 78 21.62 -26.69 16.13
N ARG A 79 22.80 -27.15 15.71
CA ARG A 79 23.59 -28.17 16.44
C ARG A 79 24.29 -27.67 17.72
N GLY A 80 24.46 -26.36 17.86
CA GLY A 80 25.14 -25.75 19.00
C GLY A 80 25.47 -24.27 18.78
N LEU A 81 26.19 -23.67 19.72
CA LEU A 81 26.67 -22.28 19.66
C LEU A 81 28.15 -22.23 19.25
N GLY A 82 28.53 -21.17 18.53
CA GLY A 82 29.92 -20.96 18.12
C GLY A 82 30.82 -20.49 19.26
N THR A 83 32.06 -20.98 19.31
CA THR A 83 33.02 -20.70 20.39
C THR A 83 34.25 -19.89 19.96
N LYS A 84 34.56 -19.82 18.66
CA LYS A 84 35.73 -19.09 18.13
C LYS A 84 35.52 -17.57 18.14
N GLY A 85 36.62 -16.82 18.14
CA GLY A 85 36.63 -15.35 18.09
C GLY A 85 36.54 -14.68 19.46
N THR A 86 36.87 -13.38 19.49
CA THR A 86 36.88 -12.55 20.70
C THR A 86 35.47 -12.09 21.04
N LYS A 87 35.04 -12.27 22.29
CA LYS A 87 33.72 -11.86 22.77
C LYS A 87 33.59 -10.33 22.81
N ILE A 88 32.41 -9.81 22.46
CA ILE A 88 32.10 -8.38 22.52
C ILE A 88 30.62 -8.17 22.92
N PRO A 89 30.30 -7.28 23.88
CA PRO A 89 28.92 -6.94 24.18
C PRO A 89 28.31 -6.10 23.06
N LEU A 90 27.10 -6.46 22.63
CA LEU A 90 26.35 -5.76 21.58
C LEU A 90 24.94 -5.43 22.07
N VAL A 91 24.33 -4.45 21.43
CA VAL A 91 22.89 -4.19 21.52
C VAL A 91 22.26 -4.43 20.16
N THR A 92 21.01 -4.86 20.17
CA THR A 92 20.23 -5.14 18.96
C THR A 92 18.98 -4.29 18.95
N ASN A 93 18.45 -3.99 17.77
CA ASN A 93 17.17 -3.30 17.58
C ASN A 93 15.93 -4.17 17.89
N HIS A 94 16.13 -5.15 18.77
CA HIS A 94 15.13 -6.04 19.32
C HIS A 94 14.78 -5.57 20.73
N PHE A 95 13.49 -5.45 21.00
CA PHE A 95 12.95 -5.12 22.30
C PHE A 95 12.29 -6.38 22.86
N LYS A 96 12.61 -6.74 24.11
CA LYS A 96 12.07 -7.96 24.75
C LYS A 96 10.57 -7.79 24.96
N VAL A 97 9.79 -8.82 24.64
CA VAL A 97 8.34 -8.83 24.83
C VAL A 97 7.97 -9.93 25.81
N ASN A 98 7.14 -9.59 26.80
CA ASN A 98 6.54 -10.56 27.71
C ASN A 98 5.07 -10.75 27.35
N VAL A 99 4.56 -11.97 27.51
CA VAL A 99 3.15 -12.32 27.27
C VAL A 99 2.65 -13.09 28.47
N THR A 100 1.76 -12.48 29.26
CA THR A 100 1.25 -13.09 30.50
C THR A 100 -0.02 -13.91 30.29
N ASN A 101 -0.83 -13.60 29.28
CA ASN A 101 -2.08 -14.27 29.00
C ASN A 101 -1.92 -15.28 27.85
N ILE A 102 -1.51 -16.51 28.18
CA ILE A 102 -1.29 -17.58 27.20
C ILE A 102 -2.47 -18.55 27.05
N ASP A 103 -3.42 -18.55 27.99
CA ASP A 103 -4.57 -19.46 27.98
C ASP A 103 -5.76 -18.95 27.16
N GLY A 104 -5.64 -17.72 26.63
CA GLY A 104 -6.64 -17.09 25.78
C GLY A 104 -6.65 -17.57 24.34
N TYR A 105 -7.60 -17.04 23.57
CA TYR A 105 -7.72 -17.25 22.13
C TYR A 105 -7.89 -15.91 21.42
N PHE A 106 -7.26 -15.78 20.27
CA PHE A 106 -7.72 -14.82 19.27
C PHE A 106 -8.90 -15.41 18.53
N PHE A 107 -9.92 -14.60 18.32
CA PHE A 107 -11.08 -14.98 17.52
C PHE A 107 -10.96 -14.30 16.18
N HIS A 108 -10.95 -15.09 15.11
CA HIS A 108 -10.87 -14.63 13.73
C HIS A 108 -12.26 -14.55 13.12
N TYR A 109 -12.56 -13.43 12.48
CA TYR A 109 -13.78 -13.16 11.74
C TYR A 109 -13.46 -12.75 10.32
N SER A 110 -14.25 -13.24 9.37
CA SER A 110 -14.30 -12.75 8.00
C SER A 110 -15.14 -11.49 7.93
N VAL A 111 -14.61 -10.46 7.24
CA VAL A 111 -15.29 -9.20 7.00
C VAL A 111 -15.62 -9.07 5.53
N SER A 112 -16.88 -8.81 5.22
CA SER A 112 -17.33 -8.43 3.89
C SER A 112 -18.01 -7.07 3.93
N VAL A 113 -17.58 -6.17 3.05
CA VAL A 113 -18.17 -4.84 2.91
C VAL A 113 -18.77 -4.72 1.51
N SER A 114 -20.05 -4.39 1.47
CA SER A 114 -20.79 -4.11 0.25
C SER A 114 -21.43 -2.73 0.34
N TYR A 115 -21.75 -2.18 -0.82
CA TYR A 115 -22.60 -0.99 -0.89
C TYR A 115 -24.06 -1.38 -0.65
N GLU A 116 -24.92 -0.39 -0.43
CA GLU A 116 -26.37 -0.59 -0.30
C GLU A 116 -26.99 -1.36 -1.48
N ASP A 117 -26.43 -1.23 -2.69
CA ASP A 117 -26.84 -1.97 -3.89
C ASP A 117 -26.29 -3.40 -3.98
N GLY A 118 -25.72 -3.93 -2.88
CA GLY A 118 -25.20 -5.30 -2.75
C GLY A 118 -23.86 -5.56 -3.45
N ARG A 119 -23.35 -4.61 -4.23
CA ARG A 119 -22.05 -4.77 -4.92
C ARG A 119 -20.90 -4.72 -3.91
N PRO A 120 -19.85 -5.53 -4.06
CA PRO A 120 -18.70 -5.50 -3.17
C PRO A 120 -17.96 -4.16 -3.26
N LEU A 121 -17.30 -3.80 -2.16
CA LEU A 121 -16.48 -2.59 -2.10
C LEU A 121 -15.18 -2.77 -2.91
N ASP A 122 -15.11 -2.11 -4.07
CA ASP A 122 -13.90 -2.10 -4.89
C ASP A 122 -12.87 -1.07 -4.39
N GLY A 123 -11.73 -1.56 -3.90
CA GLY A 123 -10.53 -0.76 -3.66
C GLY A 123 -9.96 -0.84 -2.25
N LYS A 124 -8.62 -0.88 -2.17
CA LYS A 124 -7.89 -0.91 -0.90
C LYS A 124 -7.92 0.47 -0.23
N GLY A 125 -8.37 0.54 1.03
CA GLY A 125 -8.22 1.73 1.89
C GLY A 125 -9.52 2.33 2.47
N ALA A 126 -10.69 2.03 1.90
CA ALA A 126 -11.97 2.45 2.50
C ALA A 126 -12.41 1.54 3.65
N GLY A 127 -12.06 0.25 3.60
CA GLY A 127 -12.47 -0.75 4.59
C GLY A 127 -12.14 -0.36 6.03
N ARG A 128 -10.93 0.12 6.32
CA ARG A 128 -10.55 0.51 7.70
C ARG A 128 -11.48 1.58 8.26
N ARG A 129 -11.70 2.67 7.53
CA ARG A 129 -12.62 3.74 7.95
C ARG A 129 -14.05 3.25 8.17
N ILE A 130 -14.52 2.31 7.35
CA ILE A 130 -15.85 1.73 7.50
C ILE A 130 -15.92 0.89 8.78
N ILE A 131 -14.93 0.03 9.02
CA ILE A 131 -14.90 -0.83 10.22
C ILE A 131 -14.63 -0.02 11.50
N ASP A 132 -13.81 1.02 11.45
CA ASP A 132 -13.63 1.95 12.56
C ASP A 132 -14.98 2.62 12.92
N ARG A 133 -15.76 3.01 11.90
CA ARG A 133 -17.11 3.54 12.09
C ARG A 133 -18.10 2.52 12.63
N VAL A 134 -18.02 1.24 12.22
CA VAL A 134 -18.80 0.15 12.83
C VAL A 134 -18.51 0.12 14.33
N HIS A 135 -17.24 0.13 14.70
CA HIS A 135 -16.83 0.05 16.10
C HIS A 135 -17.28 1.27 16.92
N GLU A 136 -17.18 2.48 16.37
CA GLU A 136 -17.67 3.69 17.03
C GLU A 136 -19.20 3.68 17.23
N THR A 137 -19.94 3.19 16.24
CA THR A 137 -21.42 3.28 16.23
C THR A 137 -22.07 2.12 16.99
N TYR A 138 -21.50 0.91 16.87
CA TYR A 138 -22.07 -0.35 17.34
C TYR A 138 -21.21 -1.03 18.42
N HIS A 139 -20.45 -0.24 19.21
CA HIS A 139 -19.53 -0.76 20.22
C HIS A 139 -20.20 -1.74 21.20
N SER A 140 -21.44 -1.46 21.63
CA SER A 140 -22.22 -2.33 22.52
C SER A 140 -22.62 -3.66 21.86
N GLU A 141 -22.99 -3.64 20.58
CA GLU A 141 -23.34 -4.85 19.81
C GLU A 141 -22.12 -5.74 19.53
N LEU A 142 -20.92 -5.13 19.48
CA LEU A 142 -19.65 -5.84 19.47
C LEU A 142 -19.23 -6.37 20.86
N GLY A 143 -20.06 -6.19 21.89
CA GLY A 143 -19.79 -6.65 23.25
C GLY A 143 -18.68 -5.85 23.94
N GLY A 144 -18.48 -4.58 23.55
CA GLY A 144 -17.43 -3.71 24.09
C GLY A 144 -16.01 -4.17 23.75
N LYS A 145 -15.85 -4.93 22.67
CA LYS A 145 -14.56 -5.52 22.28
C LYS A 145 -13.79 -4.63 21.32
N ASP A 146 -12.51 -4.42 21.61
CA ASP A 146 -11.54 -3.92 20.65
C ASP A 146 -11.21 -4.98 19.59
N PHE A 147 -10.77 -4.49 18.42
CA PHE A 147 -10.45 -5.34 17.27
C PHE A 147 -9.22 -4.86 16.50
N ALA A 148 -8.61 -5.80 15.78
CA ALA A 148 -7.54 -5.56 14.84
C ALA A 148 -7.97 -6.03 13.45
N TYR A 149 -7.94 -5.13 12.47
CA TYR A 149 -8.41 -5.39 11.12
C TYR A 149 -7.25 -5.30 10.11
N ASP A 150 -7.10 -6.34 9.29
CA ASP A 150 -6.04 -6.42 8.28
C ASP A 150 -6.22 -5.42 7.13
N GLY A 151 -7.40 -4.81 7.02
CA GLY A 151 -7.77 -3.83 6.02
C GLY A 151 -8.40 -4.42 4.76
N GLU A 152 -8.59 -5.73 4.73
CA GLU A 152 -9.13 -6.48 3.59
C GLU A 152 -10.32 -7.36 4.00
N LYS A 153 -10.08 -8.49 4.68
CA LYS A 153 -11.12 -9.50 4.96
C LYS A 153 -11.02 -10.13 6.34
N SER A 154 -9.99 -9.82 7.13
CA SER A 154 -9.75 -10.51 8.40
C SER A 154 -9.78 -9.54 9.56
N LEU A 155 -10.66 -9.80 10.52
CA LEU A 155 -10.77 -9.08 11.78
C LEU A 155 -10.50 -10.03 12.94
N PHE A 156 -9.79 -9.54 13.95
CA PHE A 156 -9.41 -10.31 15.13
C PHE A 156 -9.83 -9.60 16.41
N THR A 157 -10.29 -10.36 17.40
CA THR A 157 -10.62 -9.86 18.75
C THR A 157 -10.01 -10.74 19.84
N VAL A 158 -9.89 -10.19 21.04
CA VAL A 158 -9.59 -10.96 22.26
C VAL A 158 -10.91 -11.28 22.96
N GLY A 159 -11.29 -12.56 22.93
CA GLY A 159 -12.64 -13.02 23.33
C GLY A 159 -13.65 -13.00 22.17
N SER A 160 -14.72 -13.78 22.30
CA SER A 160 -15.77 -13.88 21.27
C SER A 160 -16.64 -12.63 21.21
N LEU A 161 -17.08 -12.28 20.01
CA LEU A 161 -18.19 -11.35 19.80
C LEU A 161 -19.51 -12.00 20.26
N PRO A 162 -20.56 -11.22 20.57
CA PRO A 162 -21.82 -11.75 21.08
C PRO A 162 -22.54 -12.72 20.14
N ARG A 163 -22.28 -12.65 18.82
CA ARG A 163 -22.87 -13.51 17.80
C ARG A 163 -21.82 -13.95 16.80
N ASN A 164 -22.04 -15.13 16.20
CA ASN A 164 -21.17 -15.66 15.12
C ASN A 164 -21.32 -14.91 13.81
N LYS A 165 -22.44 -14.21 13.59
CA LYS A 165 -22.68 -13.38 12.41
C LYS A 165 -23.34 -12.08 12.85
N LEU A 166 -22.78 -10.97 12.41
CA LEU A 166 -23.23 -9.60 12.71
C LEU A 166 -23.30 -8.82 11.41
N GLU A 167 -24.38 -8.06 11.23
CA GLU A 167 -24.62 -7.24 10.04
C GLU A 167 -24.89 -5.81 10.48
N PHE A 168 -24.23 -4.85 9.84
CA PHE A 168 -24.30 -3.44 10.20
C PHE A 168 -24.53 -2.58 8.95
N ALA A 169 -25.32 -1.53 9.09
CA ALA A 169 -25.51 -0.51 8.07
C ALA A 169 -24.76 0.77 8.49
N VAL A 170 -23.64 1.06 7.83
CA VAL A 170 -22.75 2.15 8.20
C VAL A 170 -22.88 3.30 7.22
N VAL A 171 -23.12 4.49 7.75
CA VAL A 171 -23.14 5.73 6.97
C VAL A 171 -21.84 6.50 7.16
N LEU A 172 -21.09 6.70 6.07
CA LEU A 172 -19.90 7.56 6.04
C LEU A 172 -20.19 8.87 5.30
N GLU A 173 -19.94 9.99 5.97
CA GLU A 173 -19.92 11.32 5.37
C GLU A 173 -18.54 11.60 4.74
N ASP A 174 -18.51 12.40 3.66
CA ASP A 174 -17.28 12.91 3.02
C ASP A 174 -16.26 11.88 2.53
N MET A 175 -16.73 10.79 1.91
CA MET A 175 -15.84 9.84 1.24
C MET A 175 -15.39 10.34 -0.15
N PRO A 176 -14.06 10.41 -0.45
CA PRO A 176 -13.56 10.69 -1.80
C PRO A 176 -14.12 9.62 -2.75
N SER A 177 -15.03 10.03 -3.62
CA SER A 177 -15.89 9.08 -4.34
C SER A 177 -15.17 8.39 -5.49
N ASN A 178 -15.25 7.05 -5.56
CA ASN A 178 -14.84 6.25 -6.73
C ASN A 178 -16.05 5.71 -7.56
N ARG A 179 -17.30 6.13 -7.27
CA ARG A 179 -18.55 5.70 -7.98
C ARG A 179 -19.14 6.85 -8.83
N ASN A 180 -19.59 6.69 -10.08
CA ASN A 180 -20.55 5.78 -10.78
C ASN A 180 -21.94 6.02 -10.24
N ASN A 181 -22.54 7.15 -10.65
CA ASN A 181 -23.98 7.22 -10.73
C ASN A 181 -24.38 6.48 -12.01
N GLY A 182 -24.85 5.25 -11.84
CA GLY A 182 -25.78 4.65 -12.78
C GLY A 182 -27.14 5.33 -12.66
N ASN A 183 -27.88 5.27 -13.76
CA ASN A 183 -29.14 5.93 -14.06
C ASN A 183 -30.19 5.81 -12.95
N ALA A 184 -30.83 6.93 -12.64
CA ALA A 184 -32.22 6.93 -12.24
C ALA A 184 -32.94 7.82 -13.27
N SER A 185 -33.65 7.17 -14.21
CA SER A 185 -34.64 7.85 -15.04
C SER A 185 -35.86 8.16 -14.17
N PRO A 186 -36.50 9.33 -14.31
CA PRO A 186 -37.75 9.62 -13.63
C PRO A 186 -38.92 9.31 -14.57
N ASP A 187 -39.61 8.19 -14.34
CA ASP A 187 -40.99 8.00 -14.79
C ASP A 187 -41.88 7.84 -13.55
N GLY A 188 -42.97 8.60 -13.47
CA GLY A 188 -44.05 8.35 -12.51
C GLY A 188 -44.53 9.55 -11.69
N HIS A 189 -45.41 10.33 -12.31
CA HIS A 189 -46.46 11.22 -11.78
C HIS A 189 -46.81 11.15 -10.27
N GLY A 190 -46.87 12.32 -9.60
CA GLY A 190 -47.52 12.52 -8.30
C GLY A 190 -47.28 13.91 -7.69
N SER A 191 -48.33 14.73 -7.61
CA SER A 191 -48.34 16.16 -7.22
C SER A 191 -47.77 16.51 -5.83
N PRO A 192 -47.33 17.77 -5.61
CA PRO A 192 -46.54 18.18 -4.44
C PRO A 192 -47.44 18.60 -3.26
N ASN A 193 -47.01 18.32 -2.03
CA ASN A 193 -47.66 18.81 -0.81
C ASN A 193 -46.74 19.80 -0.06
N GLU A 194 -47.36 20.84 0.50
CA GLU A 194 -46.84 22.12 1.03
C GLU A 194 -45.74 22.11 2.13
N ASN A 195 -45.02 21.01 2.36
CA ASN A 195 -43.97 20.94 3.38
C ASN A 195 -42.55 21.26 2.86
N ASP A 196 -42.42 21.80 1.65
CA ASP A 196 -41.14 22.03 0.94
C ASP A 196 -40.29 23.22 1.40
N ARG A 197 -40.62 23.82 2.55
CA ARG A 197 -39.79 24.90 3.16
C ARG A 197 -38.75 24.45 4.18
N LYS A 198 -38.51 23.13 4.37
CA LYS A 198 -37.50 22.61 5.31
C LYS A 198 -36.45 21.64 4.72
N ARG A 199 -36.20 21.66 3.42
CA ARG A 199 -35.04 20.95 2.82
C ARG A 199 -34.03 21.90 2.15
N LEU A 200 -33.68 22.98 2.84
CA LEU A 200 -32.44 23.72 2.59
C LEU A 200 -31.25 22.95 3.18
N ARG A 201 -30.90 21.84 2.54
CA ARG A 201 -29.62 21.11 2.60
C ARG A 201 -29.94 19.73 2.06
N ARG A 202 -29.29 19.36 0.95
CA ARG A 202 -28.58 18.07 0.85
C ARG A 202 -27.91 17.89 -0.52
N PRO A 203 -26.89 17.01 -0.63
CA PRO A 203 -26.22 16.34 0.50
C PRO A 203 -24.69 16.43 0.45
N ASN A 204 -24.06 16.62 1.62
CA ASN A 204 -22.92 15.79 1.99
C ASN A 204 -23.25 14.36 1.56
N ARG A 205 -22.57 13.81 0.55
CA ARG A 205 -22.88 12.49 -0.01
C ARG A 205 -22.48 11.43 1.01
N SER A 206 -23.32 11.31 2.04
CA SER A 206 -23.30 10.19 2.95
C SER A 206 -23.56 8.93 2.14
N LYS A 207 -22.70 7.93 2.31
CA LYS A 207 -22.87 6.62 1.67
C LYS A 207 -23.11 5.58 2.71
N THR A 208 -24.16 4.80 2.50
CA THR A 208 -24.48 3.63 3.29
C THR A 208 -23.72 2.43 2.76
N PHE A 209 -23.12 1.68 3.67
CA PHE A 209 -22.42 0.42 3.42
C PHE A 209 -23.00 -0.66 4.30
N ASN A 210 -23.17 -1.84 3.73
CA ASN A 210 -23.55 -3.03 4.47
C ASN A 210 -22.28 -3.79 4.82
N VAL A 211 -22.05 -3.98 6.11
CA VAL A 211 -20.89 -4.69 6.66
C VAL A 211 -21.38 -5.97 7.29
N GLU A 212 -20.82 -7.10 6.88
CA GLU A 212 -21.03 -8.39 7.54
C GLU A 212 -19.71 -8.84 8.20
N ILE A 213 -19.80 -9.25 9.46
CA ILE A 213 -18.71 -9.82 10.26
C ILE A 213 -19.14 -11.24 10.67
N SER A 214 -18.43 -12.25 10.17
CA SER A 214 -18.79 -13.67 10.34
C SER A 214 -17.62 -14.45 10.94
N TYR A 215 -17.87 -15.21 12.02
CA TYR A 215 -16.88 -16.02 12.73
C TYR A 215 -16.24 -17.05 11.79
N ALA A 216 -14.92 -17.15 11.85
CA ALA A 216 -14.14 -18.05 11.02
C ALA A 216 -13.41 -19.11 11.86
N ALA A 217 -12.59 -18.69 12.83
CA ALA A 217 -11.74 -19.62 13.58
C ALA A 217 -11.33 -19.08 14.96
N LYS A 218 -10.81 -19.99 15.80
CA LYS A 218 -10.11 -19.68 17.05
C LYS A 218 -8.63 -19.99 16.88
N ILE A 219 -7.78 -19.05 17.29
CA ILE A 219 -6.32 -19.20 17.26
C ILE A 219 -5.83 -19.20 18.72
N PRO A 220 -5.32 -20.32 19.26
CA PRO A 220 -4.85 -20.39 20.64
C PRO A 220 -3.66 -19.45 20.88
N MET A 221 -3.73 -18.58 21.89
CA MET A 221 -2.59 -17.72 22.27
C MET A 221 -1.41 -18.54 22.80
N LYS A 222 -1.67 -19.74 23.35
CA LYS A 222 -0.64 -20.71 23.73
C LYS A 222 0.34 -21.02 22.60
N ALA A 223 -0.10 -20.93 21.34
CA ALA A 223 0.77 -21.12 20.18
C ALA A 223 1.92 -20.10 20.11
N ILE A 224 1.76 -18.92 20.72
CA ILE A 224 2.86 -17.95 20.91
C ILE A 224 3.93 -18.60 21.82
N GLY A 225 3.52 -19.11 22.98
CA GLY A 225 4.41 -19.78 23.93
C GLY A 225 5.07 -21.04 23.34
N ASP A 226 4.35 -21.78 22.52
CA ASP A 226 4.89 -22.96 21.81
C ASP A 226 6.00 -22.56 20.83
N ALA A 227 5.79 -21.49 20.04
CA ALA A 227 6.84 -20.95 19.16
C ALA A 227 8.06 -20.44 19.92
N LEU A 228 7.90 -19.91 21.13
CA LEU A 228 9.05 -19.53 21.98
C LEU A 228 9.90 -20.73 22.41
N ARG A 229 9.30 -21.92 22.50
CA ARG A 229 10.02 -23.17 22.78
C ARG A 229 10.57 -23.84 21.50
N GLY A 230 10.47 -23.17 20.36
CA GLY A 230 10.91 -23.70 19.06
C GLY A 230 9.94 -24.70 18.43
N GLN A 231 8.71 -24.79 18.94
CA GLN A 231 7.64 -25.60 18.35
C GLN A 231 6.89 -24.73 17.32
N GLU A 232 7.44 -24.62 16.11
CA GLU A 232 6.75 -23.92 15.02
C GLU A 232 5.57 -24.75 14.51
N SER A 233 4.39 -24.13 14.53
CA SER A 233 3.15 -24.64 13.96
C SER A 233 2.46 -23.56 13.13
N GLU A 234 1.51 -23.94 12.28
CA GLU A 234 0.66 -22.98 11.55
C GLU A 234 -0.03 -21.99 12.51
N ASN A 235 -0.59 -22.50 13.62
CA ASN A 235 -1.19 -21.68 14.67
C ASN A 235 -0.22 -20.66 15.27
N SER A 236 1.06 -21.01 15.38
CA SER A 236 2.06 -20.08 15.91
C SER A 236 2.39 -18.94 14.94
N GLN A 237 2.42 -19.22 13.63
CA GLN A 237 2.58 -18.20 12.60
C GLN A 237 1.37 -17.27 12.55
N GLU A 238 0.17 -17.83 12.62
CA GLU A 238 -1.07 -17.05 12.67
C GLU A 238 -1.16 -16.20 13.94
N ALA A 239 -0.81 -16.73 15.12
CA ALA A 239 -0.80 -15.94 16.35
C ALA A 239 0.16 -14.74 16.29
N LEU A 240 1.36 -14.92 15.74
CA LEU A 240 2.31 -13.82 15.52
C LEU A 240 1.79 -12.83 14.48
N ARG A 241 1.16 -13.31 13.41
CA ARG A 241 0.51 -12.48 12.39
C ARG A 241 -0.60 -11.62 13.01
N VAL A 242 -1.40 -12.15 13.95
CA VAL A 242 -2.40 -11.36 14.66
C VAL A 242 -1.76 -10.21 15.43
N LEU A 243 -0.66 -10.47 16.17
CA LEU A 243 0.07 -9.41 16.88
C LEU A 243 0.60 -8.32 15.91
N ASP A 244 1.15 -8.72 14.77
CA ASP A 244 1.58 -7.78 13.72
C ASP A 244 0.41 -6.98 13.12
N ILE A 245 -0.78 -7.57 12.99
CA ILE A 245 -1.99 -6.87 12.54
C ILE A 245 -2.46 -5.86 13.58
N ILE A 246 -2.30 -6.14 14.87
CA ILE A 246 -2.58 -5.17 15.94
C ILE A 246 -1.68 -3.93 15.79
N LEU A 247 -0.36 -4.10 15.62
CA LEU A 247 0.57 -2.99 15.39
C LEU A 247 0.16 -2.15 14.17
N ARG A 248 -0.27 -2.83 13.11
CA ARG A 248 -0.69 -2.20 11.85
C ARG A 248 -2.01 -1.46 12.00
N GLN A 249 -2.97 -1.98 12.76
CA GLN A 249 -4.22 -1.29 13.08
C GLN A 249 -3.94 -0.04 13.93
N HIS A 250 -3.07 -0.15 14.94
CA HIS A 250 -2.64 0.97 15.78
C HIS A 250 -2.04 2.11 14.95
N ALA A 251 -1.07 1.78 14.08
CA ALA A 251 -0.46 2.75 13.18
C ALA A 251 -1.49 3.39 12.21
N SER A 252 -2.48 2.62 11.75
CA SER A 252 -3.55 3.15 10.91
C SER A 252 -4.41 4.19 11.63
N LYS A 253 -4.77 3.94 12.90
CA LYS A 253 -5.55 4.88 13.72
C LYS A 253 -4.79 6.19 13.95
N GLN A 254 -3.47 6.16 13.95
CA GLN A 254 -2.60 7.34 14.03
C GLN A 254 -2.41 8.07 12.68
N GLY A 255 -3.07 7.64 11.61
CA GLY A 255 -2.98 8.28 10.29
C GLY A 255 -1.68 8.00 9.55
N CYS A 256 -0.94 6.94 9.92
CA CYS A 256 0.29 6.57 9.21
C CYS A 256 0.00 6.04 7.80
N LEU A 257 0.92 6.30 6.88
CA LEU A 257 1.03 5.52 5.65
C LEU A 257 1.62 4.14 5.99
N LEU A 258 0.91 3.09 5.57
CA LEU A 258 1.29 1.71 5.85
C LEU A 258 1.90 1.05 4.62
N VAL A 259 3.15 0.60 4.71
CA VAL A 259 3.84 -0.14 3.64
C VAL A 259 4.39 -1.44 4.23
N ARG A 260 3.69 -2.56 3.98
CA ARG A 260 3.98 -3.84 4.67
C ARG A 260 3.98 -3.62 6.20
N GLN A 261 5.05 -3.98 6.90
CA GLN A 261 5.22 -3.75 8.34
C GLN A 261 5.97 -2.45 8.68
N SER A 262 6.09 -1.53 7.71
CA SER A 262 6.63 -0.19 7.94
C SER A 262 5.53 0.87 8.01
N PHE A 263 5.67 1.79 8.96
CA PHE A 263 4.71 2.84 9.26
C PHE A 263 5.38 4.23 9.13
N PHE A 264 4.72 5.13 8.42
CA PHE A 264 5.25 6.44 8.05
C PHE A 264 4.29 7.55 8.48
N HIS A 265 4.73 8.38 9.43
CA HIS A 265 3.94 9.47 9.99
C HIS A 265 3.90 10.68 9.05
N ASN A 266 2.77 11.39 9.01
CA ASN A 266 2.62 12.65 8.28
C ASN A 266 3.24 13.82 9.05
N ASP A 267 4.55 13.77 9.31
CA ASP A 267 5.30 14.85 9.95
C ASP A 267 6.36 15.38 8.97
N PRO A 268 6.34 16.68 8.59
CA PRO A 268 7.36 17.29 7.75
C PRO A 268 8.80 17.05 8.21
N LYS A 269 9.05 16.88 9.52
CA LYS A 269 10.39 16.54 10.06
C LYS A 269 10.92 15.19 9.58
N ASN A 270 10.02 14.30 9.17
CA ASN A 270 10.36 12.99 8.62
C ASN A 270 10.60 13.04 7.11
N PHE A 271 10.35 14.17 6.45
CA PHE A 271 10.50 14.29 5.00
C PHE A 271 11.88 14.84 4.63
N ALA A 272 12.44 14.30 3.56
CA ALA A 272 13.70 14.70 3.00
C ALA A 272 13.53 14.86 1.48
N ASP A 273 13.73 16.06 0.95
CA ASP A 273 13.58 16.31 -0.49
C ASP A 273 14.61 15.49 -1.29
N VAL A 274 14.17 14.67 -2.23
CA VAL A 274 15.09 13.92 -3.11
C VAL A 274 15.20 14.54 -4.51
N GLY A 275 14.45 15.60 -4.77
CA GLY A 275 14.37 16.31 -6.05
C GLY A 275 13.22 15.83 -6.93
N GLY A 276 12.78 16.68 -7.87
CA GLY A 276 11.76 16.33 -8.86
C GLY A 276 10.34 16.18 -8.30
N GLY A 277 10.02 16.89 -7.22
CA GLY A 277 8.73 16.81 -6.53
C GLY A 277 8.53 15.51 -5.73
N VAL A 278 9.61 14.78 -5.44
CA VAL A 278 9.59 13.53 -4.68
C VAL A 278 10.29 13.76 -3.35
N LEU A 279 9.71 13.25 -2.26
CA LEU A 279 10.28 13.31 -0.92
C LEU A 279 10.55 11.89 -0.42
N GLY A 280 11.69 11.70 0.26
CA GLY A 280 11.93 10.57 1.13
C GLY A 280 11.20 10.76 2.45
N CYS A 281 10.27 9.87 2.76
CA CYS A 281 9.55 9.85 4.04
C CYS A 281 10.17 8.80 4.95
N ARG A 282 10.75 9.26 6.06
CA ARG A 282 11.28 8.39 7.12
C ARG A 282 10.12 7.86 7.97
N GLY A 283 10.29 6.64 8.44
CA GLY A 283 9.37 5.90 9.28
C GLY A 283 10.12 4.76 9.94
N PHE A 284 9.39 3.74 10.37
CA PHE A 284 10.00 2.57 11.00
C PHE A 284 9.26 1.30 10.61
N HIS A 285 10.02 0.21 10.47
CA HIS A 285 9.54 -1.16 10.46
C HIS A 285 9.25 -1.59 11.91
N SER A 286 8.18 -2.34 12.13
CA SER A 286 7.85 -2.92 13.44
C SER A 286 7.20 -4.29 13.24
N SER A 287 7.77 -5.34 13.82
CA SER A 287 7.23 -6.71 13.72
C SER A 287 7.62 -7.58 14.91
N PHE A 288 6.70 -8.43 15.37
CA PHE A 288 6.99 -9.45 16.37
C PHE A 288 7.80 -10.61 15.77
N ARG A 289 8.80 -11.08 16.52
CA ARG A 289 9.74 -12.13 16.13
C ARG A 289 10.00 -13.07 17.29
N THR A 290 10.04 -14.36 17.00
CA THR A 290 10.49 -15.39 17.93
C THR A 290 12.01 -15.43 17.92
N THR A 291 12.61 -15.44 19.10
CA THR A 291 14.07 -15.53 19.27
C THR A 291 14.40 -16.57 20.36
N GLN A 292 15.67 -16.99 20.45
CA GLN A 292 16.10 -17.87 21.54
C GLN A 292 15.92 -17.23 22.94
N GLY A 293 15.84 -15.90 23.02
CA GLY A 293 15.57 -15.15 24.25
C GLY A 293 14.08 -14.91 24.53
N GLY A 294 13.18 -15.50 23.74
CA GLY A 294 11.73 -15.29 23.83
C GLY A 294 11.19 -14.40 22.72
N LEU A 295 9.97 -13.88 22.93
CA LEU A 295 9.31 -12.99 21.98
C LEU A 295 10.02 -11.64 21.96
N SER A 296 10.16 -11.06 20.78
CA SER A 296 10.79 -9.76 20.61
C SER A 296 10.06 -8.92 19.58
N LEU A 297 9.95 -7.62 19.85
CA LEU A 297 9.54 -6.63 18.87
C LEU A 297 10.80 -6.11 18.17
N ASN A 298 10.94 -6.43 16.88
CA ASN A 298 11.99 -5.87 16.04
C ASN A 298 11.50 -4.53 15.47
N ILE A 299 12.21 -3.45 15.78
CA ILE A 299 11.93 -2.12 15.23
C ILE A 299 13.14 -1.63 14.46
N ASP A 300 12.96 -1.11 13.26
CA ASP A 300 14.07 -0.54 12.49
C ASP A 300 13.67 0.70 11.70
N VAL A 301 14.63 1.56 11.36
CA VAL A 301 14.36 2.74 10.52
C VAL A 301 14.05 2.29 9.10
N SER A 302 13.02 2.88 8.52
CA SER A 302 12.61 2.63 7.14
C SER A 302 12.40 3.95 6.41
N THR A 303 12.68 3.99 5.11
CA THR A 303 12.42 5.16 4.27
C THR A 303 11.62 4.73 3.05
N THR A 304 10.53 5.44 2.75
CA THR A 304 9.73 5.21 1.53
C THR A 304 9.55 6.51 0.77
N MET A 305 9.36 6.44 -0.55
CA MET A 305 9.18 7.63 -1.37
C MET A 305 7.73 8.07 -1.38
N ILE A 306 7.51 9.36 -1.18
CA ILE A 306 6.20 10.00 -1.30
C ILE A 306 6.27 11.15 -2.28
N ILE A 307 5.12 11.51 -2.83
CA ILE A 307 4.94 12.70 -3.66
C ILE A 307 4.89 13.91 -2.74
N GLN A 308 5.56 14.99 -3.13
CA GLN A 308 5.51 16.25 -2.40
C GLN A 308 4.06 16.76 -2.34
N PRO A 309 3.48 16.94 -1.14
CA PRO A 309 2.16 17.55 -1.00
C PRO A 309 2.22 19.04 -1.34
N GLY A 310 1.10 19.61 -1.77
CA GLY A 310 1.00 21.02 -2.15
C GLY A 310 0.36 21.21 -3.53
N PRO A 311 0.42 22.42 -4.12
CA PRO A 311 -0.17 22.70 -5.41
C PRO A 311 0.26 21.70 -6.48
N VAL A 312 -0.69 21.19 -7.28
CA VAL A 312 -0.39 20.20 -8.34
C VAL A 312 0.61 20.77 -9.34
N VAL A 313 0.50 22.08 -9.65
CA VAL A 313 1.38 22.75 -10.61
C VAL A 313 2.84 22.73 -10.16
N ASP A 314 3.13 22.99 -8.89
CA ASP A 314 4.50 23.02 -8.35
C ASP A 314 5.17 21.66 -8.47
N PHE A 315 4.41 20.60 -8.16
CA PHE A 315 4.88 19.22 -8.35
C PHE A 315 5.18 18.92 -9.81
N LEU A 316 4.33 19.33 -10.75
CA LEU A 316 4.56 19.10 -12.18
C LEU A 316 5.79 19.85 -12.69
N ILE A 317 5.94 21.12 -12.30
CA ILE A 317 7.10 21.96 -12.64
C ILE A 317 8.38 21.28 -12.16
N ALA A 318 8.42 20.88 -10.89
CA ALA A 318 9.57 20.19 -10.31
C ALA A 318 9.82 18.82 -10.99
N ASN A 319 8.77 18.03 -11.22
CA ASN A 319 8.90 16.68 -11.79
C ASN A 319 9.37 16.66 -13.25
N GLN A 320 9.01 17.68 -14.01
CA GLN A 320 9.44 17.83 -15.41
C GLN A 320 10.68 18.70 -15.57
N ASN A 321 11.14 19.36 -14.49
CA ASN A 321 12.27 20.28 -14.50
C ASN A 321 12.09 21.43 -15.50
N VAL A 322 10.89 22.03 -15.49
CA VAL A 322 10.54 23.20 -16.32
C VAL A 322 10.47 24.46 -15.45
N ARG A 323 10.35 25.64 -16.05
CA ARG A 323 10.34 26.92 -15.31
C ARG A 323 8.94 27.39 -14.93
N ASP A 324 7.95 27.11 -15.77
CA ASP A 324 6.61 27.66 -15.65
C ASP A 324 5.54 26.64 -16.13
N PRO A 325 4.25 26.84 -15.80
CA PRO A 325 3.18 25.92 -16.14
C PRO A 325 2.92 25.75 -17.65
N PHE A 326 3.25 26.75 -18.48
CA PHE A 326 2.98 26.72 -19.92
C PHE A 326 4.03 25.91 -20.68
N SER A 327 5.21 25.72 -20.08
CA SER A 327 6.28 24.84 -20.57
C SER A 327 6.06 23.35 -20.25
N LEU A 328 4.94 22.96 -19.63
CA LEU A 328 4.68 21.58 -19.24
C LEU A 328 4.32 20.68 -20.43
N ASP A 329 4.93 19.50 -20.49
CA ASP A 329 4.43 18.40 -21.32
C ASP A 329 3.19 17.80 -20.65
N TRP A 330 2.02 18.15 -21.18
CA TRP A 330 0.72 17.70 -20.68
C TRP A 330 0.46 16.20 -20.91
N MET A 331 1.08 15.58 -21.92
CA MET A 331 0.99 14.13 -22.09
C MET A 331 1.72 13.40 -20.96
N LYS A 332 2.91 13.88 -20.59
CA LYS A 332 3.67 13.38 -19.44
C LYS A 332 2.95 13.68 -18.12
N ALA A 333 2.38 14.88 -17.97
CA ALA A 333 1.61 15.28 -16.80
C ALA A 333 0.39 14.35 -16.58
N LYS A 334 -0.39 14.08 -17.64
CA LYS A 334 -1.55 13.18 -17.60
C LYS A 334 -1.18 11.79 -17.06
N ARG A 335 -0.05 11.23 -17.52
CA ARG A 335 0.44 9.92 -17.04
C ARG A 335 0.94 9.98 -15.59
N THR A 336 1.56 11.07 -15.18
CA THR A 336 2.08 11.24 -13.82
C THR A 336 0.99 11.47 -12.78
N LEU A 337 -0.06 12.22 -13.11
CA LEU A 337 -1.14 12.54 -12.18
C LEU A 337 -2.19 11.45 -12.04
N LYS A 338 -2.27 10.52 -13.01
CA LYS A 338 -3.26 9.45 -13.00
C LYS A 338 -3.23 8.68 -11.67
N ASN A 339 -4.40 8.51 -11.06
CA ASN A 339 -4.61 7.86 -9.76
C ASN A 339 -4.10 8.60 -8.52
N LEU A 340 -3.46 9.76 -8.65
CA LEU A 340 -3.14 10.59 -7.50
C LEU A 340 -4.39 11.20 -6.90
N ARG A 341 -4.32 11.56 -5.62
CA ARG A 341 -5.36 12.24 -4.87
C ARG A 341 -5.04 13.71 -4.74
N VAL A 342 -6.06 14.54 -4.94
CA VAL A 342 -6.00 15.98 -4.75
C VAL A 342 -7.10 16.43 -3.82
N LYS A 343 -6.81 17.45 -3.03
CA LYS A 343 -7.77 18.23 -2.27
C LYS A 343 -8.08 19.51 -3.04
N THR A 344 -9.36 19.87 -3.15
CA THR A 344 -9.80 21.00 -3.96
C THR A 344 -10.16 22.20 -3.11
N SER A 345 -9.78 23.41 -3.53
CA SER A 345 -10.16 24.67 -2.88
C SER A 345 -11.35 25.32 -3.61
N PRO A 346 -12.32 25.95 -2.92
CA PRO A 346 -12.45 26.11 -1.46
C PRO A 346 -13.20 24.95 -0.76
N SER A 347 -13.67 23.96 -1.51
CA SER A 347 -14.56 22.90 -0.97
C SER A 347 -13.88 21.95 0.04
N ASN A 348 -12.55 21.92 0.08
CA ASN A 348 -11.73 21.01 0.88
C ASN A 348 -12.00 19.52 0.65
N LEU A 349 -12.68 19.17 -0.45
CA LEU A 349 -13.00 17.80 -0.81
C LEU A 349 -11.80 17.11 -1.46
N GLU A 350 -11.59 15.84 -1.11
CA GLU A 350 -10.58 15.01 -1.74
C GLU A 350 -11.16 14.21 -2.90
N TYR A 351 -10.38 14.13 -3.98
CA TYR A 351 -10.73 13.38 -5.17
C TYR A 351 -9.54 12.60 -5.70
N LYS A 352 -9.83 11.48 -6.36
CA LYS A 352 -8.84 10.75 -7.16
C LYS A 352 -8.86 11.28 -8.59
N ILE A 353 -7.70 11.68 -9.10
CA ILE A 353 -7.52 12.12 -10.48
C ILE A 353 -7.71 10.93 -11.42
N THR A 354 -8.64 11.08 -12.37
CA THR A 354 -8.89 10.11 -13.43
C THR A 354 -8.22 10.52 -14.74
N GLY A 355 -7.98 11.81 -14.96
CA GLY A 355 -7.26 12.31 -16.12
C GLY A 355 -7.14 13.83 -16.15
N LEU A 356 -6.90 14.35 -17.35
CA LEU A 356 -6.91 15.78 -17.68
C LEU A 356 -7.91 16.02 -18.81
N SER A 357 -8.44 17.25 -18.91
CA SER A 357 -9.22 17.67 -20.08
C SER A 357 -8.35 17.71 -21.34
N GLU A 358 -8.99 17.62 -22.50
CA GLU A 358 -8.33 17.78 -23.80
C GLU A 358 -8.19 19.26 -24.18
N LYS A 359 -9.14 20.09 -23.75
CA LYS A 359 -9.19 21.53 -23.98
C LYS A 359 -8.81 22.33 -22.73
N PRO A 360 -8.32 23.58 -22.87
CA PRO A 360 -8.04 24.47 -21.74
C PRO A 360 -9.32 24.91 -21.01
N CYS A 361 -9.21 25.48 -19.80
CA CYS A 361 -10.38 25.88 -19.00
C CYS A 361 -11.34 26.83 -19.74
N ARG A 362 -10.83 27.72 -20.60
CA ARG A 362 -11.66 28.65 -21.41
C ARG A 362 -12.53 27.96 -22.47
N GLU A 363 -12.12 26.80 -22.95
CA GLU A 363 -12.82 26.09 -24.03
C GLU A 363 -13.47 24.78 -23.56
N GLN A 364 -13.03 24.24 -22.42
CA GLN A 364 -13.58 23.02 -21.86
C GLN A 364 -14.97 23.31 -21.31
N THR A 365 -15.98 22.73 -21.94
CA THR A 365 -17.38 22.85 -21.51
C THR A 365 -17.84 21.69 -20.65
N PHE A 366 -18.93 21.91 -19.90
CA PHE A 366 -19.71 20.87 -19.24
C PHE A 366 -21.18 21.32 -19.11
N THR A 367 -22.07 20.34 -18.96
CA THR A 367 -23.51 20.56 -18.78
C THR A 367 -23.81 20.98 -17.34
N LEU A 368 -24.29 22.21 -17.16
CA LEU A 368 -24.75 22.76 -15.89
C LEU A 368 -26.28 22.75 -15.85
N ARG A 369 -26.86 22.04 -14.88
CA ARG A 369 -28.31 22.06 -14.68
C ARG A 369 -28.75 23.40 -14.08
N ASN A 370 -29.54 24.15 -14.84
CA ASN A 370 -30.15 25.40 -14.45
C ASN A 370 -31.20 25.14 -13.36
N LYS A 371 -31.01 25.75 -12.19
CA LYS A 371 -31.94 25.61 -11.05
C LYS A 371 -33.23 26.41 -11.22
N HIS A 372 -33.31 27.28 -12.23
CA HIS A 372 -34.45 28.14 -12.51
C HIS A 372 -35.24 27.72 -13.77
N ALA A 373 -34.91 26.59 -14.38
CA ALA A 373 -35.68 26.07 -15.51
C ALA A 373 -37.10 25.69 -15.04
N LYS A 374 -38.11 26.21 -15.75
CA LYS A 374 -39.52 25.81 -15.54
C LYS A 374 -39.71 24.38 -16.03
N ASP A 375 -40.67 23.66 -15.43
CA ASP A 375 -41.02 22.30 -15.84
C ASP A 375 -41.35 22.28 -17.35
N GLY A 376 -40.51 21.59 -18.14
CA GLY A 376 -40.69 21.41 -19.58
C GLY A 376 -39.66 22.07 -20.50
N GLU A 377 -38.76 22.94 -19.98
CA GLU A 377 -37.59 23.44 -20.75
C GLU A 377 -36.34 22.59 -20.47
N ASP A 378 -35.47 22.43 -21.48
CA ASP A 378 -34.15 21.83 -21.35
C ASP A 378 -33.31 22.64 -20.34
N GLY A 379 -33.40 22.24 -19.08
CA GLY A 379 -32.76 22.89 -17.96
C GLY A 379 -31.25 22.63 -17.89
N GLU A 380 -30.59 22.29 -18.99
CA GLU A 380 -29.16 22.06 -19.06
C GLU A 380 -28.50 23.12 -19.95
N ILE A 381 -27.63 23.94 -19.37
CA ILE A 381 -26.87 24.95 -20.07
C ILE A 381 -25.44 24.45 -20.21
N GLU A 382 -24.88 24.53 -21.41
CA GLU A 382 -23.46 24.28 -21.62
C GLU A 382 -22.66 25.52 -21.19
N VAL A 383 -21.74 25.35 -20.25
CA VAL A 383 -20.89 26.43 -19.73
C VAL A 383 -19.43 25.99 -19.74
N THR A 384 -18.52 26.93 -19.99
CA THR A 384 -17.09 26.65 -19.90
C THR A 384 -16.68 26.50 -18.43
N VAL A 385 -15.61 25.74 -18.18
CA VAL A 385 -15.03 25.61 -16.83
C VAL A 385 -14.60 26.98 -16.33
N TYR A 386 -13.97 27.79 -17.18
CA TYR A 386 -13.58 29.16 -16.82
C TYR A 386 -14.77 30.01 -16.39
N ASP A 387 -15.83 30.10 -17.20
CA ASP A 387 -16.99 30.94 -16.89
C ASP A 387 -17.72 30.46 -15.64
N TYR A 388 -17.79 29.14 -15.43
CA TYR A 388 -18.37 28.61 -14.20
C TYR A 388 -17.60 29.05 -12.95
N PHE A 389 -16.28 28.92 -12.94
CA PHE A 389 -15.50 29.29 -11.75
C PHE A 389 -15.42 30.81 -11.57
N VAL A 390 -15.24 31.58 -12.65
CA VAL A 390 -15.08 33.03 -12.56
C VAL A 390 -16.43 33.73 -12.39
N ASN A 391 -17.41 33.47 -13.26
CA ASN A 391 -18.67 34.23 -13.30
C ASN A 391 -19.74 33.64 -12.37
N HIS A 392 -19.84 32.31 -12.25
CA HIS A 392 -20.86 31.69 -11.39
C HIS A 392 -20.40 31.47 -9.94
N ARG A 393 -19.10 31.19 -9.72
CA ARG A 393 -18.53 30.94 -8.38
C ARG A 393 -17.75 32.10 -7.82
N ASN A 394 -17.49 33.16 -8.58
CA ASN A 394 -16.68 34.31 -8.18
C ASN A 394 -15.26 33.92 -7.70
N ILE A 395 -14.67 32.90 -8.34
CA ILE A 395 -13.30 32.45 -8.08
C ILE A 395 -12.44 32.85 -9.28
N GLN A 396 -11.58 33.85 -9.07
CA GLN A 396 -10.64 34.27 -10.11
C GLN A 396 -9.57 33.20 -10.34
N LEU A 397 -9.36 32.86 -11.61
CA LEU A 397 -8.28 31.98 -12.05
C LEU A 397 -7.13 32.84 -12.57
N ARG A 398 -5.95 32.76 -11.93
CA ARG A 398 -4.82 33.64 -12.23
C ARG A 398 -4.01 33.16 -13.44
N TYR A 399 -3.81 31.85 -13.56
CA TYR A 399 -2.97 31.27 -14.62
C TYR A 399 -3.58 30.02 -15.26
N SER A 400 -4.61 29.42 -14.64
CA SER A 400 -5.16 28.15 -15.11
C SER A 400 -6.15 28.27 -16.28
N ALA A 401 -6.49 29.49 -16.69
CA ALA A 401 -7.48 29.74 -17.75
C ALA A 401 -7.11 29.06 -19.08
N ASP A 402 -5.84 29.15 -19.47
CA ASP A 402 -5.32 28.62 -20.74
C ASP A 402 -4.64 27.24 -20.55
N LEU A 403 -4.86 26.60 -19.40
CA LEU A 403 -4.31 25.28 -19.07
C LEU A 403 -5.41 24.21 -19.01
N PRO A 404 -5.07 22.92 -19.20
CA PRO A 404 -5.99 21.82 -18.99
C PRO A 404 -6.53 21.75 -17.56
N CYS A 405 -7.76 21.27 -17.42
CA CYS A 405 -8.42 20.98 -16.15
C CYS A 405 -8.01 19.61 -15.61
N ILE A 406 -7.95 19.47 -14.29
CA ILE A 406 -7.92 18.16 -13.64
C ILE A 406 -9.30 17.51 -13.78
N ASN A 407 -9.34 16.29 -14.33
CA ASN A 407 -10.55 15.48 -14.34
C ASN A 407 -10.56 14.55 -13.12
N VAL A 408 -11.55 14.74 -12.26
CA VAL A 408 -11.82 13.89 -11.09
C VAL A 408 -13.08 13.04 -11.23
N GLY A 409 -13.81 13.26 -12.33
CA GLY A 409 -15.04 12.54 -12.65
C GLY A 409 -14.78 11.23 -13.38
N LYS A 410 -15.84 10.66 -13.91
CA LYS A 410 -15.80 9.38 -14.63
C LYS A 410 -15.65 9.59 -16.13
N PRO A 411 -15.18 8.58 -16.89
CA PRO A 411 -15.11 8.68 -18.34
C PRO A 411 -16.43 9.12 -18.98
N LYS A 412 -17.56 8.60 -18.49
CA LYS A 412 -18.90 8.95 -19.00
C LYS A 412 -19.51 10.21 -18.37
N ARG A 413 -18.96 10.70 -17.25
CA ARG A 413 -19.46 11.87 -16.50
C ARG A 413 -18.25 12.61 -15.90
N PRO A 414 -17.50 13.36 -16.72
CA PRO A 414 -16.30 14.03 -16.26
C PRO A 414 -16.66 15.11 -15.24
N THR A 415 -15.67 15.49 -14.43
CA THR A 415 -15.80 16.59 -13.48
C THR A 415 -14.48 17.32 -13.53
N TYR A 416 -14.50 18.50 -14.12
CA TYR A 416 -13.32 19.29 -14.40
C TYR A 416 -13.11 20.34 -13.32
N ILE A 417 -11.88 20.42 -12.83
CA ILE A 417 -11.47 21.38 -11.80
C ILE A 417 -10.21 22.08 -12.31
N PRO A 418 -10.17 23.43 -12.32
CA PRO A 418 -8.97 24.17 -12.67
C PRO A 418 -7.76 23.72 -11.85
N LEU A 419 -6.61 23.61 -12.51
CA LEU A 419 -5.36 23.14 -11.90
C LEU A 419 -4.99 23.94 -10.63
N GLU A 420 -5.22 25.24 -10.66
CA GLU A 420 -4.94 26.20 -9.57
C GLU A 420 -5.72 25.93 -8.29
N LEU A 421 -6.83 25.22 -8.39
CA LEU A 421 -7.68 24.88 -7.26
C LEU A 421 -7.38 23.48 -6.69
N CYS A 422 -6.33 22.81 -7.18
CA CYS A 422 -5.99 21.44 -6.79
C CYS A 422 -4.64 21.36 -6.07
N SER A 423 -4.64 20.73 -4.90
CA SER A 423 -3.42 20.43 -4.14
C SER A 423 -3.28 18.92 -3.87
N LEU A 424 -2.11 18.34 -4.15
CA LEU A 424 -1.79 16.95 -3.85
C LEU A 424 -1.85 16.68 -2.34
N VAL A 425 -2.55 15.61 -1.98
CA VAL A 425 -2.67 15.14 -0.59
C VAL A 425 -1.33 14.52 -0.14
N SER A 426 -1.01 14.66 1.15
CA SER A 426 0.21 14.07 1.73
C SER A 426 0.19 12.55 1.76
N LEU A 427 1.36 11.96 2.00
CA LEU A 427 1.60 10.53 2.18
C LEU A 427 1.17 9.64 1.00
N GLN A 428 1.19 10.18 -0.22
CA GLN A 428 0.96 9.40 -1.43
C GLN A 428 2.26 8.80 -1.92
N ARG A 429 2.33 7.46 -2.02
CA ARG A 429 3.57 6.80 -2.44
C ARG A 429 3.96 7.15 -3.86
N TYR A 430 5.23 7.46 -4.04
CA TYR A 430 5.87 7.49 -5.34
C TYR A 430 6.43 6.11 -5.66
N THR A 431 5.88 5.43 -6.67
CA THR A 431 6.26 4.06 -7.03
C THR A 431 7.07 3.96 -8.31
N LYS A 432 7.28 5.07 -9.02
CA LYS A 432 8.10 5.09 -10.24
C LYS A 432 9.58 4.96 -9.87
N ALA A 433 10.38 4.51 -10.83
CA ALA A 433 11.83 4.44 -10.66
C ALA A 433 12.41 5.84 -10.40
N LEU A 434 13.36 5.91 -9.47
CA LEU A 434 14.13 7.13 -9.20
C LEU A 434 15.26 7.28 -10.22
N SER A 435 15.55 8.53 -10.59
CA SER A 435 16.76 8.88 -11.36
C SER A 435 18.03 8.63 -10.53
N THR A 436 19.19 8.57 -11.19
CA THR A 436 20.48 8.38 -10.50
C THR A 436 20.74 9.46 -9.45
N LEU A 437 20.43 10.72 -9.78
CA LEU A 437 20.56 11.85 -8.84
C LEU A 437 19.62 11.71 -7.64
N GLN A 438 18.36 11.33 -7.87
CA GLN A 438 17.40 11.10 -6.78
C GLN A 438 17.84 9.94 -5.88
N ARG A 439 18.39 8.85 -6.45
CA ARG A 439 18.92 7.72 -5.68
C ARG A 439 20.12 8.14 -4.83
N ALA A 440 21.06 8.87 -5.40
CA ALA A 440 22.23 9.37 -4.67
C ALA A 440 21.81 10.30 -3.52
N SER A 441 20.90 11.25 -3.80
CA SER A 441 20.32 12.14 -2.78
C SER A 441 19.61 11.36 -1.66
N LEU A 442 18.83 10.33 -2.02
CA LEU A 442 18.16 9.48 -1.05
C LEU A 442 19.14 8.72 -0.14
N VAL A 443 20.17 8.12 -0.72
CA VAL A 443 21.19 7.38 0.04
C VAL A 443 21.88 8.31 1.03
N GLU A 444 22.31 9.48 0.57
CA GLU A 444 22.98 10.47 1.42
C GLU A 444 22.07 10.95 2.55
N LYS A 445 20.81 11.30 2.25
CA LYS A 445 19.84 11.77 3.24
C LYS A 445 19.31 10.69 4.18
N SER A 446 19.48 9.41 3.83
CA SER A 446 19.10 8.27 4.68
C SER A 446 20.25 7.75 5.55
N ARG A 447 21.47 8.27 5.36
CA ARG A 447 22.64 7.86 6.13
C ARG A 447 22.48 8.29 7.59
N GLN A 448 22.68 7.36 8.51
CA GLN A 448 22.58 7.59 9.95
C GLN A 448 23.68 6.84 10.68
N LYS A 449 24.29 7.51 11.67
CA LYS A 449 25.25 6.83 12.56
C LYS A 449 24.50 5.89 13.52
N PRO A 450 25.13 4.82 14.02
CA PRO A 450 24.47 3.87 14.94
C PRO A 450 23.81 4.54 16.15
N GLN A 451 24.47 5.50 16.80
CA GLN A 451 23.93 6.20 17.98
C GLN A 451 22.70 7.05 17.65
N GLU A 452 22.70 7.73 16.50
CA GLU A 452 21.55 8.49 16.01
C GLU A 452 20.38 7.56 15.71
N ARG A 453 20.65 6.42 15.04
CA ARG A 453 19.64 5.39 14.77
C ARG A 453 19.03 4.86 16.07
N MET A 454 19.83 4.58 17.09
CA MET A 454 19.33 4.13 18.40
C MET A 454 18.43 5.17 19.09
N SER A 455 18.78 6.45 19.00
CA SER A 455 17.92 7.53 19.51
C SER A 455 16.58 7.58 18.76
N VAL A 456 16.61 7.50 17.43
CA VAL A 456 15.40 7.45 16.58
C VAL A 456 14.50 6.28 16.95
N LEU A 457 15.05 5.08 17.14
CA LEU A 457 14.27 3.89 17.49
C LEU A 457 13.67 3.99 18.91
N SER A 458 14.42 4.52 19.86
CA SER A 458 13.94 4.75 21.23
C SER A 458 12.78 5.75 21.24
N ASN A 459 12.88 6.82 20.45
CA ASN A 459 11.82 7.81 20.29
C ASN A 459 10.61 7.23 19.57
N ALA A 460 10.80 6.40 18.54
CA ALA A 460 9.72 5.73 17.84
C ALA A 460 8.93 4.85 18.82
N LEU A 461 9.59 4.03 19.64
CA LEU A 461 8.91 3.18 20.62
C LEU A 461 8.09 4.00 21.63
N LYS A 462 8.65 5.11 22.13
CA LYS A 462 7.96 6.03 23.05
C LYS A 462 6.74 6.70 22.43
N ILE A 463 6.87 7.22 21.21
CA ILE A 463 5.79 7.92 20.49
C ILE A 463 4.64 6.96 20.17
N ASN A 464 4.95 5.73 19.75
CA ASN A 464 3.92 4.74 19.43
C ASN A 464 3.16 4.29 20.67
N ASN A 465 3.81 4.25 21.84
CA ASN A 465 3.19 3.91 23.13
C ASN A 465 2.37 2.60 23.07
N TYR A 466 2.99 1.52 22.58
CA TYR A 466 2.31 0.24 22.37
C TYR A 466 1.72 -0.36 23.66
N ASP A 467 2.24 -0.01 24.84
CA ASP A 467 1.68 -0.44 26.13
C ASP A 467 0.31 0.18 26.45
N ALA A 468 -0.07 1.25 25.73
CA ALA A 468 -1.41 1.85 25.78
C ALA A 468 -2.40 1.22 24.80
N GLU A 469 -1.95 0.33 23.90
CA GLU A 469 -2.82 -0.29 22.91
C GLU A 469 -3.74 -1.35 23.59
N PRO A 470 -5.07 -1.21 23.51
CA PRO A 470 -6.01 -2.04 24.27
C PRO A 470 -5.93 -3.53 23.99
N MET A 471 -5.71 -3.94 22.74
CA MET A 471 -5.64 -5.35 22.39
C MET A 471 -4.35 -6.01 22.87
N LEU A 472 -3.19 -5.38 22.70
CA LEU A 472 -1.91 -5.84 23.22
C LEU A 472 -2.00 -5.98 24.74
N ARG A 473 -2.59 -5.00 25.43
CA ARG A 473 -2.84 -5.08 26.88
C ARG A 473 -3.75 -6.24 27.26
N SER A 474 -4.82 -6.47 26.51
CA SER A 474 -5.75 -7.60 26.73
C SER A 474 -5.09 -8.96 26.48
N CYS A 475 -4.09 -9.02 25.60
CA CYS A 475 -3.24 -10.19 25.39
C CYS A 475 -2.17 -10.35 26.48
N GLY A 476 -2.08 -9.43 27.45
CA GLY A 476 -1.01 -9.42 28.45
C GLY A 476 0.37 -9.18 27.84
N VAL A 477 0.44 -8.51 26.68
CA VAL A 477 1.69 -8.16 26.01
C VAL A 477 2.28 -6.92 26.69
N SER A 478 3.55 -6.98 27.07
CA SER A 478 4.34 -5.82 27.51
C SER A 478 5.68 -5.77 26.81
N ILE A 479 6.10 -4.57 26.40
CA ILE A 479 7.31 -4.37 25.60
C ILE A 479 8.36 -3.63 26.44
N SER A 480 9.55 -4.21 26.55
CA SER A 480 10.68 -3.55 27.20
C SER A 480 11.11 -2.30 26.44
N SER A 481 11.42 -1.22 27.16
CA SER A 481 11.91 0.02 26.56
C SER A 481 13.39 -0.02 26.18
N GLY A 482 14.16 -0.97 26.72
CA GLY A 482 15.59 -1.12 26.47
C GLY A 482 15.91 -2.03 25.28
N PHE A 483 16.96 -1.67 24.53
CA PHE A 483 17.54 -2.54 23.50
C PHE A 483 18.05 -3.85 24.12
N THR A 484 17.81 -4.97 23.43
CA THR A 484 18.25 -6.29 23.90
C THR A 484 19.77 -6.40 23.76
N GLN A 485 20.44 -6.63 24.90
CA GLN A 485 21.88 -6.92 24.95
C GLN A 485 22.16 -8.37 24.55
N VAL A 486 23.18 -8.57 23.74
CA VAL A 486 23.64 -9.89 23.28
C VAL A 486 25.16 -9.96 23.30
N GLU A 487 25.73 -11.16 23.48
CA GLU A 487 27.17 -11.40 23.35
C GLU A 487 27.51 -11.76 21.90
N GLY A 488 28.22 -10.86 21.21
CA GLY A 488 28.79 -11.11 19.89
C GLY A 488 30.20 -11.71 19.96
N ARG A 489 30.72 -12.13 18.79
CA ARG A 489 32.12 -12.58 18.64
C ARG A 489 32.73 -12.00 17.36
N VAL A 490 33.92 -11.42 17.48
CA VAL A 490 34.72 -10.95 16.34
C VAL A 490 35.61 -12.10 15.88
N LEU A 491 35.34 -12.62 14.67
CA LEU A 491 36.14 -13.68 14.07
C LEU A 491 37.42 -13.10 13.45
N PRO A 492 38.54 -13.84 13.48
CA PRO A 492 39.75 -13.41 12.79
C PRO A 492 39.52 -13.34 11.28
N ALA A 493 39.96 -12.27 10.64
CA ALA A 493 39.90 -12.13 9.20
C ALA A 493 40.75 -13.23 8.52
N PRO A 494 40.27 -13.83 7.42
CA PRO A 494 41.07 -14.79 6.67
C PRO A 494 42.28 -14.08 6.05
N ARG A 495 43.39 -14.83 5.88
CA ARG A 495 44.55 -14.32 5.15
C ARG A 495 44.27 -14.38 3.65
N VAL A 496 44.40 -13.26 2.96
CA VAL A 496 44.31 -13.18 1.50
C VAL A 496 45.72 -13.38 0.94
N ARG A 497 45.92 -14.38 0.07
CA ARG A 497 47.15 -14.53 -0.71
C ARG A 497 46.92 -13.89 -2.08
N ALA A 498 47.72 -12.90 -2.43
CA ALA A 498 47.81 -12.35 -3.77
C ALA A 498 49.10 -12.86 -4.43
N MET A 499 49.01 -13.35 -5.66
CA MET A 499 50.17 -13.79 -6.45
C MET A 499 50.59 -12.61 -7.34
N PHE A 500 51.73 -11.99 -7.04
CA PHE A 500 52.34 -11.01 -7.92
C PHE A 500 53.26 -11.73 -8.90
N SER A 501 52.86 -11.81 -10.16
CA SER A 501 53.75 -12.26 -11.23
C SER A 501 54.61 -11.08 -11.65
N PHE A 502 55.86 -11.03 -11.18
CA PHE A 502 56.87 -10.17 -11.80
C PHE A 502 57.26 -10.82 -13.13
N MET A 503 56.73 -10.31 -14.25
CA MET A 503 57.38 -10.53 -15.54
C MET A 503 58.72 -9.81 -15.50
N SER A 504 59.80 -10.57 -15.29
CA SER A 504 61.16 -10.08 -15.49
C SER A 504 61.33 -9.77 -16.98
N LEU A 505 61.15 -8.51 -17.37
CA LEU A 505 61.61 -7.99 -18.66
C LEU A 505 63.14 -7.84 -18.59
N TYR A 506 63.85 -8.95 -18.72
CA TYR A 506 65.25 -8.95 -19.12
C TYR A 506 65.47 -10.13 -20.07
N GLY A 507 65.71 -9.81 -21.34
CA GLY A 507 66.05 -10.79 -22.35
C GLY A 507 65.92 -10.30 -23.79
N CYS A 508 66.65 -9.23 -24.16
CA CYS A 508 67.58 -9.21 -25.30
C CYS A 508 68.28 -7.84 -25.38
#